data_AF-A0A560PC20-F1
#
_entry.id   AF-A0A560PC20-F1
#
_cell.length_a   1.000
_cell.length_b   1.000
_cell.length_c   1.000
_cell.angle_alpha   90.00
_cell.angle_beta   90.00
_cell.angle_gamma   90.00
#
_symmetry.space_group_name_H-M   'P 1'
#
loop_
_entity.id
_entity.type
_entity.pdbx_description
1 polymer ?
#
loop_
_entity_poly.entity_id
_entity_poly.type
_entity_poly.pdbx_seq_one_letter_code
_entity_poly.pdbx_strand_id
1 'polypeptide(L)'
;MTGRTVPFESQLCADKPIDCGYRPVMNTAAEHCLHLPYLPPWDWQQFHGHYALRALPGVERLTPSSYSRSFRLGEISGWFSVRPLVEQSALELRCSDSASPCLSELQQRVRRMFDLDAEPQQIAAHLGDDPQLGPLVARNPGLRLPVAFDPFEQAVRAIVGQQVTVKAAVTITGRLVSRLGAPLASGIEGLERLFPSAAAIAGATLDGIGMPGKRVQSLQYFAEQVASGVLRLDLQQGSQALIERLCALPGIGPWTAEYIALRAFGEADAFPASDLGLLKAPLWGSEGISAKQLKNRAEAWRPWRAYAATHLWHNYSGG
;
A
#
# COMPACT_ATOMS: atom_id res chain seq x y z
N MET A 1 -85.28 0.75 38.10
CA MET A 1 -85.87 1.33 36.88
C MET A 1 -86.38 2.71 37.20
N THR A 2 -85.59 3.74 36.88
CA THR A 2 -85.98 5.15 36.86
C THR A 2 -84.91 5.85 36.03
N GLY A 3 -85.32 6.45 34.91
CA GLY A 3 -84.42 7.14 33.99
C GLY A 3 -84.11 8.57 34.42
N ARG A 4 -83.17 9.20 33.72
CA ARG A 4 -83.27 10.56 33.16
C ARG A 4 -81.97 10.95 32.47
N THR A 5 -82.14 11.48 31.25
CA THR A 5 -81.31 12.48 30.55
C THR A 5 -80.93 13.64 31.50
N VAL A 6 -79.88 14.46 31.32
CA VAL A 6 -79.56 15.39 30.21
C VAL A 6 -78.10 15.95 30.43
N PRO A 7 -77.58 16.96 29.68
CA PRO A 7 -76.24 16.98 29.06
C PRO A 7 -75.22 17.92 29.75
N PHE A 8 -73.98 18.04 29.26
CA PHE A 8 -73.31 19.34 29.08
C PHE A 8 -71.98 19.28 28.32
N GLU A 9 -71.73 20.35 27.59
CA GLU A 9 -70.56 20.69 26.77
C GLU A 9 -69.28 20.93 27.60
N SER A 10 -68.12 20.83 26.94
CA SER A 10 -67.22 21.96 26.68
C SER A 10 -65.72 21.66 26.84
N GLN A 11 -64.96 22.32 25.96
CA GLN A 11 -63.59 22.82 26.13
C GLN A 11 -62.38 21.87 26.00
N LEU A 12 -61.87 21.83 24.77
CA LEU A 12 -60.52 22.29 24.39
C LEU A 12 -59.48 22.39 25.52
N CYS A 13 -58.44 21.55 25.46
CA CYS A 13 -57.06 21.96 25.70
C CYS A 13 -56.13 21.16 24.79
N ALA A 14 -55.33 21.88 24.02
CA ALA A 14 -54.33 21.37 23.10
C ALA A 14 -53.16 20.74 23.87
N ASP A 15 -52.77 19.53 23.48
CA ASP A 15 -51.55 18.89 23.96
C ASP A 15 -50.32 19.66 23.47
N LYS A 16 -49.46 20.00 24.45
CA LYS A 16 -48.17 20.66 24.24
C LYS A 16 -47.24 19.76 23.41
N PRO A 17 -46.52 20.29 22.40
CA PRO A 17 -45.46 19.52 21.75
C PRO A 17 -44.29 19.32 22.71
N ILE A 18 -43.84 18.06 22.77
CA ILE A 18 -42.64 17.60 23.46
C ILE A 18 -41.42 18.24 22.79
N ASP A 19 -40.67 19.02 23.54
CA ASP A 19 -39.34 19.53 23.17
C ASP A 19 -38.35 18.36 23.10
N CYS A 20 -38.28 17.72 21.94
CA CYS A 20 -37.24 16.76 21.63
C CYS A 20 -36.06 17.55 21.06
N GLY A 21 -35.16 17.98 21.96
CA GLY A 21 -33.95 18.73 21.62
C GLY A 21 -33.13 18.02 20.53
N TYR A 22 -33.26 18.52 19.31
CA TYR A 22 -32.37 18.20 18.21
C TYR A 22 -31.03 18.89 18.47
N ARG A 23 -30.07 18.14 19.02
CA ARG A 23 -28.66 18.53 18.93
C ARG A 23 -28.18 18.19 17.52
N PRO A 24 -27.76 19.17 16.71
CA PRO A 24 -27.17 18.85 15.42
C PRO A 24 -25.91 18.03 15.67
N VAL A 25 -25.83 16.84 15.08
CA VAL A 25 -24.58 16.11 14.94
C VAL A 25 -23.61 17.05 14.23
N MET A 26 -22.46 17.30 14.86
CA MET A 26 -21.43 18.17 14.32
C MET A 26 -21.07 17.75 12.90
N ASN A 27 -20.98 18.76 12.05
CA ASN A 27 -20.57 18.77 10.64
C ASN A 27 -19.57 17.63 10.34
N THR A 28 -20.03 16.59 9.65
CA THR A 28 -19.12 15.61 9.03
C THR A 28 -18.33 16.35 7.96
N ALA A 29 -17.00 16.35 8.09
CA ALA A 29 -16.10 16.91 7.07
C ALA A 29 -16.48 16.31 5.70
N ALA A 30 -16.40 17.12 4.65
CA ALA A 30 -16.91 16.80 3.32
C ALA A 30 -16.01 15.75 2.64
N GLU A 31 -16.21 14.48 2.99
CA GLU A 31 -15.45 13.36 2.43
C GLU A 31 -15.67 13.19 0.92
N HIS A 32 -14.58 13.10 0.17
CA HIS A 32 -14.66 12.69 -1.23
C HIS A 32 -14.84 11.17 -1.30
N CYS A 33 -15.78 10.71 -2.11
CA CYS A 33 -16.02 9.29 -2.36
C CYS A 33 -15.91 9.01 -3.87
N LEU A 34 -15.01 8.09 -4.24
CA LEU A 34 -14.73 7.71 -5.63
C LEU A 34 -14.84 6.18 -5.78
N HIS A 35 -15.34 5.73 -6.93
CA HIS A 35 -15.30 4.31 -7.30
C HIS A 35 -14.14 4.06 -8.27
N LEU A 36 -13.31 3.07 -7.94
CA LEU A 36 -12.14 2.69 -8.71
C LEU A 36 -12.40 1.32 -9.37
N PRO A 37 -12.87 1.28 -10.62
CA PRO A 37 -13.14 0.01 -11.31
C PRO A 37 -11.84 -0.73 -11.62
N TYR A 38 -11.93 -2.06 -11.67
CA TYR A 38 -10.87 -2.99 -12.06
C TYR A 38 -11.41 -4.11 -12.94
N LEU A 39 -10.52 -4.80 -13.65
CA LEU A 39 -10.87 -5.99 -14.43
C LEU A 39 -10.87 -7.25 -13.54
N PRO A 40 -11.96 -8.01 -13.44
CA PRO A 40 -11.95 -9.29 -12.73
C PRO A 40 -11.15 -10.37 -13.51
N PRO A 41 -10.62 -11.41 -12.83
CA PRO A 41 -10.65 -11.63 -11.38
C PRO A 41 -9.66 -10.72 -10.63
N TRP A 42 -10.03 -10.33 -9.41
CA TRP A 42 -9.23 -9.55 -8.47
C TRP A 42 -9.63 -9.95 -7.04
N ASP A 43 -8.65 -10.15 -6.16
CA ASP A 43 -8.89 -10.68 -4.82
C ASP A 43 -8.42 -9.71 -3.72
N TRP A 44 -9.37 -9.25 -2.89
CA TRP A 44 -9.08 -8.40 -1.73
C TRP A 44 -8.16 -9.10 -0.72
N GLN A 45 -8.30 -10.42 -0.55
CA GLN A 45 -7.57 -11.15 0.46
C GLN A 45 -6.06 -11.16 0.19
N GLN A 46 -5.65 -11.14 -1.08
CA GLN A 46 -4.24 -10.95 -1.47
C GLN A 46 -3.66 -9.66 -0.86
N PHE A 47 -4.35 -8.53 -1.02
CA PHE A 47 -3.90 -7.23 -0.54
C PHE A 47 -4.02 -7.13 0.98
N HIS A 48 -5.10 -7.64 1.56
CA HIS A 48 -5.25 -7.70 3.01
C HIS A 48 -4.09 -8.48 3.64
N GLY A 49 -3.75 -9.66 3.13
CA GLY A 49 -2.59 -10.44 3.57
C GLY A 49 -1.26 -9.71 3.38
N HIS A 50 -1.08 -9.02 2.24
CA HIS A 50 0.10 -8.22 1.97
C HIS A 50 0.31 -7.11 3.02
N TYR A 51 -0.74 -6.33 3.31
CA TYR A 51 -0.69 -5.21 4.25
C TYR A 51 -0.66 -5.66 5.71
N ALA A 52 -1.33 -6.77 6.08
CA ALA A 52 -1.33 -7.29 7.45
C ALA A 52 0.09 -7.58 7.96
N LEU A 53 0.98 -8.02 7.08
CA LEU A 53 2.38 -8.30 7.42
C LEU A 53 3.26 -7.05 7.51
N ARG A 54 2.80 -5.89 7.01
CA ARG A 54 3.64 -4.72 6.71
C ARG A 54 3.14 -3.39 7.30
N ALA A 55 1.91 -3.35 7.79
CA ALA A 55 1.25 -2.15 8.28
C ALA A 55 2.06 -1.47 9.40
N LEU A 56 2.18 -0.14 9.30
CA LEU A 56 2.80 0.70 10.32
C LEU A 56 1.75 1.35 11.22
N PRO A 57 1.71 1.02 12.53
CA PRO A 57 0.76 1.64 13.46
C PRO A 57 0.85 3.17 13.45
N GLY A 58 -0.30 3.82 13.32
CA GLY A 58 -0.46 5.27 13.26
C GLY A 58 -0.23 5.90 11.89
N VAL A 59 0.26 5.14 10.90
CA VAL A 59 0.34 5.57 9.49
C VAL A 59 -0.63 4.77 8.64
N GLU A 60 -0.83 3.49 8.97
CA GLU A 60 -1.68 2.56 8.26
C GLU A 60 -2.59 1.84 9.25
N ARG A 61 -3.85 1.63 8.84
CA ARG A 61 -4.85 0.87 9.58
C ARG A 61 -5.47 -0.15 8.66
N LEU A 62 -5.48 -1.40 9.09
CA LEU A 62 -6.12 -2.50 8.39
C LEU A 62 -7.26 -3.04 9.23
N THR A 63 -8.45 -3.14 8.65
CA THR A 63 -9.61 -3.86 9.21
C THR A 63 -9.91 -5.07 8.31
N PRO A 64 -10.80 -5.99 8.73
CA PRO A 64 -11.18 -7.12 7.89
C PRO A 64 -11.70 -6.73 6.50
N SER A 65 -12.26 -5.53 6.35
CA SER A 65 -12.92 -5.07 5.11
C SER A 65 -12.37 -3.77 4.53
N SER A 66 -11.31 -3.18 5.11
CA SER A 66 -10.76 -1.93 4.59
C SER A 66 -9.29 -1.74 4.93
N TYR A 67 -8.60 -0.98 4.08
CA TYR A 67 -7.26 -0.46 4.31
C TYR A 67 -7.32 1.07 4.32
N SER A 68 -6.76 1.70 5.33
CA SER A 68 -6.67 3.16 5.42
C SER A 68 -5.25 3.58 5.72
N ARG A 69 -4.81 4.73 5.21
CA ARG A 69 -3.50 5.29 5.56
C ARG A 69 -3.47 6.81 5.50
N SER A 70 -2.51 7.38 6.20
CA SER A 70 -2.11 8.77 6.02
C SER A 70 -1.26 8.91 4.75
N PHE A 71 -1.27 10.11 4.17
CA PHE A 71 -0.49 10.40 2.97
C PHE A 71 0.10 11.81 3.00
N ARG A 72 1.13 12.00 2.19
CA ARG A 72 1.67 13.32 1.84
C ARG A 72 1.99 13.37 0.35
N LEU A 73 1.50 14.39 -0.34
CA LEU A 73 1.73 14.68 -1.75
C LEU A 73 2.14 16.14 -1.88
N GLY A 74 3.44 16.39 -2.04
CA GLY A 74 4.00 17.73 -1.89
C GLY A 74 3.72 18.28 -0.49
N GLU A 75 3.11 19.46 -0.42
CA GLU A 75 2.70 20.11 0.83
C GLU A 75 1.35 19.63 1.36
N ILE A 76 0.61 18.85 0.57
CA ILE A 76 -0.73 18.38 0.93
C ILE A 76 -0.59 17.09 1.74
N SER A 77 -1.30 17.03 2.86
CA SER A 77 -1.37 15.82 3.69
C SER A 77 -2.79 15.53 4.12
N GLY A 78 -3.08 14.25 4.36
CA GLY A 78 -4.42 13.79 4.66
C GLY A 78 -4.44 12.29 4.93
N TRP A 79 -5.63 11.71 4.82
CA TRP A 79 -5.82 10.27 4.87
C TRP A 79 -6.73 9.81 3.75
N PHE A 80 -6.63 8.52 3.43
CA PHE A 80 -7.59 7.84 2.59
C PHE A 80 -7.94 6.45 3.16
N SER A 81 -9.09 5.93 2.76
CA SER A 81 -9.59 4.60 3.08
C SER A 81 -10.10 3.92 1.82
N VAL A 82 -9.81 2.63 1.68
CA VAL A 82 -10.20 1.80 0.54
C VAL A 82 -10.89 0.54 1.04
N ARG A 83 -12.00 0.17 0.41
CA ARG A 83 -12.70 -1.09 0.64
C ARG A 83 -13.25 -1.67 -0.66
N PRO A 84 -13.36 -3.01 -0.78
CA PRO A 84 -14.00 -3.63 -1.94
C PRO A 84 -15.52 -3.40 -1.90
N LEU A 85 -16.11 -3.18 -3.08
CA LEU A 85 -17.56 -3.19 -3.26
C LEU A 85 -18.00 -4.59 -3.70
N VAL A 86 -18.61 -5.37 -2.80
CA VAL A 86 -18.88 -6.81 -3.00
C VAL A 86 -19.64 -7.13 -4.30
N GLU A 87 -20.55 -6.25 -4.72
CA GLU A 87 -21.39 -6.45 -5.90
C GLU A 87 -20.85 -5.77 -7.18
N GLN A 88 -19.66 -5.16 -7.10
CA GLN A 88 -19.08 -4.41 -8.21
C GLN A 88 -17.59 -4.77 -8.38
N SER A 89 -17.11 -4.86 -9.62
CA SER A 89 -15.66 -4.95 -9.88
C SER A 89 -15.00 -3.58 -9.67
N ALA A 90 -15.09 -3.05 -8.44
CA ALA A 90 -14.57 -1.74 -8.05
C ALA A 90 -14.18 -1.69 -6.57
N LEU A 91 -13.24 -0.79 -6.24
CA LEU A 91 -12.95 -0.37 -4.88
C LEU A 91 -13.60 0.99 -4.61
N GLU A 92 -14.14 1.19 -3.41
CA GLU A 92 -14.53 2.52 -2.93
C GLU A 92 -13.31 3.18 -2.29
N LEU A 93 -12.94 4.37 -2.76
CA LEU A 93 -11.92 5.24 -2.18
C LEU A 93 -12.62 6.42 -1.48
N ARG A 94 -12.38 6.55 -0.17
CA ARG A 94 -12.73 7.74 0.61
C ARG A 94 -11.47 8.49 1.02
N CYS A 95 -11.51 9.82 1.07
CA CYS A 95 -10.39 10.59 1.58
C CYS A 95 -10.82 11.89 2.25
N SER A 96 -9.91 12.44 3.07
CA SER A 96 -10.10 13.72 3.74
C SER A 96 -10.27 14.87 2.75
N ASP A 97 -10.99 15.92 3.16
CA ASP A 97 -11.21 17.15 2.39
C ASP A 97 -9.89 17.79 1.94
N SER A 98 -8.83 17.66 2.75
CA SER A 98 -7.48 18.14 2.43
C SER A 98 -6.90 17.53 1.14
N ALA A 99 -7.42 16.38 0.69
CA ALA A 99 -7.03 15.74 -0.56
C ALA A 99 -7.57 16.44 -1.81
N SER A 100 -8.55 17.34 -1.69
CA SER A 100 -9.21 17.99 -2.84
C SER A 100 -8.23 18.51 -3.90
N PRO A 101 -7.13 19.23 -3.55
CA PRO A 101 -6.23 19.80 -4.55
C PRO A 101 -5.34 18.75 -5.25
N CYS A 102 -5.22 17.53 -4.69
CA CYS A 102 -4.42 16.44 -5.25
C CYS A 102 -5.26 15.18 -5.54
N LEU A 103 -6.58 15.31 -5.69
CA LEU A 103 -7.49 14.16 -5.77
C LEU A 103 -7.17 13.23 -6.94
N SER A 104 -6.82 13.79 -8.11
CA SER A 104 -6.43 13.00 -9.29
C SER A 104 -5.13 12.23 -9.07
N GLU A 105 -4.12 12.83 -8.44
CA GLU A 105 -2.85 12.14 -8.15
C GLU A 105 -3.07 11.06 -7.08
N LEU A 106 -3.84 11.37 -6.03
CA LEU A 106 -4.22 10.42 -5.00
C LEU A 106 -4.92 9.20 -5.62
N GLN A 107 -5.93 9.43 -6.46
CA GLN A 107 -6.65 8.38 -7.18
C GLN A 107 -5.69 7.50 -7.98
N GLN A 108 -4.79 8.09 -8.78
CA GLN A 108 -3.83 7.33 -9.60
C GLN A 108 -2.87 6.50 -8.74
N ARG A 109 -2.37 7.05 -7.62
CA ARG A 109 -1.52 6.29 -6.69
C ARG A 109 -2.27 5.14 -6.04
N VAL A 110 -3.51 5.34 -5.61
CA VAL A 110 -4.33 4.27 -5.04
C VAL A 110 -4.64 3.19 -6.08
N ARG A 111 -5.00 3.58 -7.33
CA ARG A 111 -5.19 2.60 -8.41
C ARG A 111 -3.95 1.74 -8.63
N ARG A 112 -2.77 2.35 -8.62
CA ARG A 112 -1.48 1.64 -8.73
C ARG A 112 -1.21 0.74 -7.52
N MET A 113 -1.46 1.20 -6.30
CA MET A 113 -1.24 0.39 -5.09
C MET A 113 -1.95 -0.96 -5.15
N PHE A 114 -3.18 -0.94 -5.67
CA PHE A 114 -4.03 -2.11 -5.81
C PHE A 114 -3.97 -2.75 -7.21
N ASP A 115 -3.08 -2.26 -8.07
CA ASP A 115 -2.84 -2.75 -9.43
C ASP A 115 -4.14 -2.88 -10.27
N LEU A 116 -5.03 -1.90 -10.14
CA LEU A 116 -6.40 -1.97 -10.68
C LEU A 116 -6.44 -1.88 -12.21
N ASP A 117 -5.39 -1.34 -12.82
CA ASP A 117 -5.29 -1.09 -14.25
C ASP A 117 -4.67 -2.28 -15.02
N ALA A 118 -4.14 -3.29 -14.34
CA ALA A 118 -3.55 -4.44 -15.02
C ALA A 118 -4.59 -5.33 -15.70
N GLU A 119 -4.17 -5.99 -16.78
CA GLU A 119 -4.98 -6.87 -17.63
C GLU A 119 -4.66 -8.35 -17.31
N PRO A 120 -5.36 -8.97 -16.32
CA PRO A 120 -4.96 -10.27 -15.79
C PRO A 120 -5.02 -11.37 -16.85
N GLN A 121 -5.93 -11.27 -17.82
CA GLN A 121 -6.04 -12.24 -18.91
C GLN A 121 -4.82 -12.23 -19.83
N GLN A 122 -4.26 -11.05 -20.15
CA GLN A 122 -3.07 -10.96 -20.99
C GLN A 122 -1.83 -11.51 -20.25
N ILE A 123 -1.70 -11.15 -18.97
CA ILE A 123 -0.61 -11.64 -18.10
C ILE A 123 -0.69 -13.16 -17.96
N ALA A 124 -1.89 -13.68 -17.69
CA ALA A 124 -2.11 -15.11 -17.54
C ALA A 124 -1.88 -15.89 -18.84
N ALA A 125 -2.29 -15.35 -20.00
CA ALA A 125 -2.02 -15.97 -21.29
C ALA A 125 -0.51 -16.06 -21.57
N HIS A 126 0.26 -15.01 -21.24
CA HIS A 126 1.71 -15.01 -21.46
C HIS A 126 2.46 -15.94 -20.50
N LEU A 127 2.17 -15.86 -19.19
CA LEU A 127 2.88 -16.64 -18.18
C LEU A 127 2.36 -18.09 -18.07
N GLY A 128 1.15 -18.35 -18.59
CA GLY A 128 0.48 -19.64 -18.54
C GLY A 128 1.19 -20.75 -19.31
N ASP A 129 1.96 -20.39 -20.34
CA ASP A 129 2.67 -21.35 -21.19
C ASP A 129 3.98 -21.88 -20.57
N ASP A 130 4.50 -21.26 -19.49
CA ASP A 130 5.68 -21.78 -18.80
C ASP A 130 5.32 -23.07 -18.04
N PRO A 131 6.03 -24.20 -18.28
CA PRO A 131 5.67 -25.49 -17.68
C PRO A 131 5.64 -25.53 -16.14
N GLN A 132 6.39 -24.66 -15.46
CA GLN A 132 6.45 -24.61 -14.00
C GLN A 132 5.63 -23.45 -13.42
N LEU A 133 5.60 -22.29 -14.10
CA LEU A 133 4.82 -21.14 -13.64
C LEU A 133 3.34 -21.24 -14.02
N GLY A 134 3.01 -21.83 -15.16
CA GLY A 134 1.65 -21.99 -15.67
C GLY A 134 0.67 -22.62 -14.67
N PRO A 135 1.03 -23.71 -13.96
CA PRO A 135 0.20 -24.26 -12.89
C PRO A 135 -0.03 -23.32 -11.69
N LEU A 136 0.86 -22.35 -11.43
CA LEU A 136 0.67 -21.34 -10.40
C LEU A 136 -0.25 -20.21 -10.89
N VAL A 137 -0.12 -19.83 -12.17
CA VAL A 137 -0.97 -18.85 -12.85
C VAL A 137 -2.41 -19.35 -12.91
N ALA A 138 -2.63 -20.59 -13.36
CA ALA A 138 -3.96 -21.19 -13.45
C ALA A 138 -4.66 -21.30 -12.07
N ARG A 139 -3.90 -21.49 -10.99
CA ARG A 139 -4.44 -21.51 -9.62
C ARG A 139 -4.84 -20.14 -9.10
N ASN A 140 -4.17 -19.08 -9.56
CA ASN A 140 -4.37 -17.72 -9.07
C ASN A 140 -4.45 -16.71 -10.24
N PRO A 141 -5.44 -16.82 -11.13
CA PRO A 141 -5.48 -16.03 -12.36
C PRO A 141 -5.71 -14.53 -12.13
N GLY A 142 -6.13 -14.13 -10.93
CA GLY A 142 -6.34 -12.73 -10.53
C GLY A 142 -5.23 -12.15 -9.67
N LEU A 143 -4.09 -12.84 -9.51
CA LEU A 143 -2.99 -12.38 -8.68
C LEU A 143 -2.41 -11.07 -9.23
N ARG A 144 -2.39 -10.04 -8.39
CA ARG A 144 -1.94 -8.69 -8.75
C ARG A 144 -0.57 -8.35 -8.20
N LEU A 145 -0.02 -7.22 -8.60
CA LEU A 145 1.24 -6.68 -8.07
C LEU A 145 0.97 -5.62 -6.98
N PRO A 146 1.08 -5.91 -5.67
CA PRO A 146 1.01 -4.87 -4.65
C PRO A 146 2.12 -3.83 -4.82
N VAL A 147 1.72 -2.57 -4.94
CA VAL A 147 2.60 -1.41 -5.06
C VAL A 147 2.40 -0.51 -3.84
N ALA A 148 3.46 0.15 -3.39
CA ALA A 148 3.41 1.11 -2.30
C ALA A 148 2.77 2.44 -2.74
N PHE A 149 2.20 3.16 -1.78
CA PHE A 149 1.63 4.49 -2.04
C PHE A 149 2.69 5.52 -2.43
N ASP A 150 3.83 5.49 -1.72
CA ASP A 150 4.89 6.47 -1.84
C ASP A 150 6.22 5.80 -2.17
N PRO A 151 6.88 6.17 -3.28
CA PRO A 151 8.14 5.56 -3.68
C PRO A 151 9.29 5.75 -2.67
N PHE A 152 9.35 6.90 -2.01
CA PHE A 152 10.38 7.17 -1.02
C PHE A 152 10.18 6.28 0.21
N GLU A 153 8.96 6.21 0.75
CA GLU A 153 8.62 5.28 1.83
C GLU A 153 8.99 3.84 1.49
N GLN A 154 8.68 3.39 0.27
CA GLN A 154 9.00 2.02 -0.16
C GLN A 154 10.50 1.76 -0.24
N ALA A 155 11.28 2.74 -0.72
CA ALA A 155 12.73 2.64 -0.74
C ALA A 155 13.32 2.59 0.68
N VAL A 156 12.81 3.40 1.60
CA VAL A 156 13.18 3.33 3.02
C VAL A 156 12.90 1.93 3.59
N ARG A 157 11.70 1.40 3.35
CA ARG A 157 11.31 0.03 3.79
C ARG A 157 12.23 -1.04 3.17
N ALA A 158 12.62 -0.89 1.90
CA ALA A 158 13.51 -1.81 1.22
C ALA A 158 14.93 -1.80 1.82
N ILE A 159 15.49 -0.62 2.10
CA ILE A 159 16.81 -0.47 2.74
C ILE A 159 16.77 -1.02 4.16
N VAL A 160 15.76 -0.64 4.96
CA VAL A 160 15.58 -1.12 6.34
C VAL A 160 15.40 -2.64 6.39
N GLY A 161 14.69 -3.21 5.41
CA GLY A 161 14.40 -4.64 5.30
C GLY A 161 15.56 -5.52 4.83
N GLN A 162 16.70 -4.94 4.45
CA GLN A 162 17.87 -5.71 4.01
C GLN A 162 18.33 -6.68 5.10
N GLN A 163 18.43 -7.98 4.75
CA GLN A 163 18.98 -9.05 5.60
C GLN A 163 18.23 -9.27 6.92
N VAL A 164 16.96 -8.85 7.02
CA VAL A 164 16.14 -9.07 8.21
C VAL A 164 14.77 -9.64 7.82
N THR A 165 14.04 -10.16 8.80
CA THR A 165 12.66 -10.62 8.58
C THR A 165 11.72 -9.44 8.34
N VAL A 166 10.58 -9.70 7.67
CA VAL A 166 9.53 -8.68 7.46
C VAL A 166 9.09 -8.06 8.78
N LYS A 167 8.87 -8.88 9.83
CA LYS A 167 8.49 -8.41 11.16
C LYS A 167 9.54 -7.45 11.76
N ALA A 168 10.82 -7.79 11.66
CA ALA A 168 11.89 -6.93 12.16
C ALA A 168 11.97 -5.60 11.37
N ALA A 169 11.80 -5.65 10.05
CA ALA A 169 11.75 -4.46 9.20
C ALA A 169 10.59 -3.52 9.59
N VAL A 170 9.39 -4.07 9.84
CA VAL A 170 8.23 -3.32 10.32
C VAL A 170 8.51 -2.68 11.68
N THR A 171 9.12 -3.41 12.63
CA THR A 171 9.47 -2.86 13.94
C THR A 171 10.47 -1.70 13.84
N ILE A 172 11.50 -1.81 12.98
CA ILE A 172 12.48 -0.73 12.78
C ILE A 172 11.81 0.48 12.11
N THR A 173 11.01 0.24 11.06
CA THR A 173 10.31 1.30 10.34
C THR A 173 9.28 2.00 11.24
N GLY A 174 8.57 1.26 12.10
CA GLY A 174 7.68 1.83 13.10
C GLY A 174 8.41 2.76 14.07
N ARG A 175 9.64 2.41 14.51
CA ARG A 175 10.48 3.31 15.32
C ARG A 175 10.88 4.57 14.57
N LEU A 176 11.17 4.49 13.26
CA LEU A 176 11.43 5.68 12.44
C LEU A 176 10.20 6.59 12.40
N VAL A 177 9.02 6.03 12.14
CA VAL A 177 7.75 6.78 12.17
C VAL A 177 7.51 7.42 13.53
N SER A 178 7.68 6.69 14.64
CA SER A 178 7.46 7.23 15.97
C SER A 178 8.42 8.37 16.34
N ARG A 179 9.68 8.31 15.87
CA ARG A 179 10.69 9.34 16.17
C ARG A 179 10.63 10.54 15.24
N LEU A 180 10.32 10.33 13.96
CA LEU A 180 10.53 11.32 12.89
C LEU A 180 9.27 11.64 12.08
N GLY A 181 8.17 10.91 12.29
CA GLY A 181 6.90 11.15 11.62
C GLY A 181 6.20 12.37 12.18
N ALA A 182 5.85 13.32 11.31
CA ALA A 182 5.05 14.48 11.70
C ALA A 182 3.62 14.05 12.10
N PRO A 183 2.97 14.74 13.06
CA PRO A 183 1.58 14.46 13.39
C PRO A 183 0.66 14.75 12.20
N LEU A 184 -0.38 13.94 12.02
CA LEU A 184 -1.44 14.18 11.06
C LEU A 184 -2.48 15.12 11.68
N ALA A 185 -2.70 16.29 11.08
CA ALA A 185 -3.55 17.35 11.67
C ALA A 185 -5.02 16.96 11.84
N SER A 186 -5.57 16.14 10.95
CA SER A 186 -6.98 15.70 10.99
C SER A 186 -7.10 14.26 10.51
N GLY A 187 -6.59 13.34 11.33
CA GLY A 187 -6.71 11.90 11.10
C GLY A 187 -8.04 11.30 11.57
N ILE A 188 -8.32 10.10 11.10
CA ILE A 188 -9.31 9.20 11.70
C ILE A 188 -8.63 8.29 12.74
N GLU A 189 -9.41 7.60 13.57
CA GLU A 189 -8.90 6.67 14.57
C GLU A 189 -7.86 5.69 13.98
N GLY A 190 -6.69 5.60 14.62
CA GLY A 190 -5.57 4.75 14.19
C GLY A 190 -4.63 5.36 13.15
N LEU A 191 -4.90 6.59 12.69
CA LEU A 191 -4.04 7.36 11.77
C LEU A 191 -3.60 8.68 12.43
N GLU A 192 -2.48 8.68 13.14
CA GLU A 192 -2.01 9.86 13.89
C GLU A 192 -0.75 10.52 13.30
N ARG A 193 -0.05 9.85 12.38
CA ARG A 193 1.25 10.31 11.88
C ARG A 193 1.38 10.16 10.38
N LEU A 194 2.21 11.01 9.80
CA LEU A 194 2.75 10.86 8.46
C LEU A 194 4.02 10.02 8.50
N PHE A 195 4.33 9.34 7.40
CA PHE A 195 5.65 8.76 7.22
C PHE A 195 6.73 9.87 7.26
N PRO A 196 7.93 9.63 7.84
CA PRO A 196 8.99 10.62 7.89
C PRO A 196 9.39 11.14 6.50
N SER A 197 9.68 12.44 6.38
CA SER A 197 10.20 12.99 5.13
C SER A 197 11.67 12.60 4.91
N ALA A 198 12.13 12.73 3.67
CA ALA A 198 13.55 12.55 3.33
C ALA A 198 14.45 13.46 4.18
N ALA A 199 14.10 14.74 4.32
CA ALA A 199 14.85 15.67 5.17
C ALA A 199 14.88 15.25 6.65
N ALA A 200 13.76 14.75 7.18
CA ALA A 200 13.70 14.28 8.56
C ALA A 200 14.59 13.06 8.81
N ILE A 201 14.66 12.11 7.87
CA ILE A 201 15.55 10.95 7.98
C ILE A 201 17.02 11.35 7.81
N ALA A 202 17.33 12.21 6.83
CA ALA A 202 18.70 12.67 6.56
C ALA A 202 19.33 13.40 7.76
N GLY A 203 18.56 14.28 8.42
CA GLY A 203 19.05 15.10 9.54
C GLY A 203 18.95 14.47 10.93
N ALA A 204 18.45 13.24 11.06
CA ALA A 204 18.19 12.63 12.36
C ALA A 204 19.40 11.93 12.99
N THR A 205 19.47 11.90 14.32
CA THR A 205 20.34 10.94 15.04
C THR A 205 19.59 9.61 15.19
N LEU A 206 20.08 8.56 14.52
CA LEU A 206 19.44 7.23 14.47
C LEU A 206 20.05 6.21 15.44
N ASP A 207 20.69 6.66 16.52
CA ASP A 207 21.25 5.78 17.54
C ASP A 207 20.18 4.89 18.18
N GLY A 208 20.52 3.60 18.34
CA GLY A 208 19.61 2.60 18.90
C GLY A 208 18.36 2.32 18.04
N ILE A 209 18.32 2.72 16.76
CA ILE A 209 17.18 2.43 15.88
C ILE A 209 17.03 0.93 15.56
N GLY A 210 18.01 0.10 15.92
CA GLY A 210 18.01 -1.34 15.69
C GLY A 210 18.50 -1.74 14.30
N MET A 211 19.43 -0.98 13.73
CA MET A 211 20.13 -1.31 12.49
C MET A 211 21.65 -1.21 12.68
N PRO A 212 22.45 -1.99 11.94
CA PRO A 212 23.89 -1.79 11.85
C PRO A 212 24.23 -0.38 11.35
N GLY A 213 25.34 0.19 11.86
CA GLY A 213 25.76 1.57 11.52
C GLY A 213 25.92 1.82 10.02
N LYS A 214 26.47 0.86 9.26
CA LYS A 214 26.56 0.98 7.78
C LYS A 214 25.20 1.13 7.11
N ARG A 215 24.17 0.41 7.59
CA ARG A 215 22.81 0.49 7.03
C ARG A 215 22.11 1.80 7.42
N VAL A 216 22.38 2.31 8.62
CA VAL A 216 21.97 3.67 9.04
C VAL A 216 22.58 4.71 8.11
N GLN A 217 23.89 4.65 7.87
CA GLN A 217 24.59 5.57 6.96
C GLN A 217 24.04 5.50 5.53
N SER A 218 23.82 4.30 4.98
CA SER A 218 23.20 4.13 3.66
C SER A 218 21.80 4.72 3.59
N LEU A 219 20.96 4.53 4.63
CA LEU A 219 19.62 5.11 4.68
C LEU A 219 19.65 6.64 4.73
N GLN A 220 20.51 7.22 5.59
CA GLN A 220 20.63 8.67 5.72
C GLN A 220 21.18 9.31 4.44
N TYR A 221 22.20 8.70 3.83
CA TYR A 221 22.73 9.16 2.55
C TYR A 221 21.67 9.09 1.44
N PHE A 222 20.94 7.98 1.32
CA PHE A 222 19.81 7.87 0.39
C PHE A 222 18.79 9.00 0.63
N ALA A 223 18.39 9.23 1.88
CA ALA A 223 17.43 10.27 2.22
C ALA A 223 17.96 11.68 1.92
N GLU A 224 19.25 11.94 2.11
CA GLU A 224 19.91 13.20 1.77
C GLU A 224 19.90 13.45 0.25
N GLN A 225 20.22 12.42 -0.56
CA GLN A 225 20.19 12.54 -2.02
C GLN A 225 18.78 12.84 -2.54
N VAL A 226 17.74 12.28 -1.92
CA VAL A 226 16.34 12.57 -2.26
C VAL A 226 15.95 13.98 -1.77
N ALA A 227 16.31 14.35 -0.54
CA ALA A 227 15.95 15.65 0.04
C ALA A 227 16.60 16.83 -0.70
N SER A 228 17.82 16.65 -1.21
CA SER A 228 18.54 17.65 -2.01
C SER A 228 18.09 17.71 -3.47
N GLY A 229 17.27 16.75 -3.93
CA GLY A 229 16.83 16.63 -5.32
C GLY A 229 17.86 16.04 -6.28
N VAL A 230 19.05 15.65 -5.80
CA VAL A 230 20.09 14.98 -6.60
C VAL A 230 19.59 13.63 -7.12
N LEU A 231 18.94 12.85 -6.26
CA LEU A 231 18.24 11.62 -6.65
C LEU A 231 16.75 11.90 -6.83
N ARG A 232 16.27 11.77 -8.07
CA ARG A 232 14.84 11.76 -8.39
C ARG A 232 14.30 10.32 -8.44
N LEU A 233 13.26 10.07 -7.66
CA LEU A 233 12.52 8.81 -7.60
C LEU A 233 11.35 8.84 -8.58
N ASP A 234 11.66 8.74 -9.86
CA ASP A 234 10.68 8.72 -10.96
C ASP A 234 11.14 7.78 -12.08
N LEU A 235 10.22 7.52 -13.02
CA LEU A 235 10.46 6.73 -14.23
C LEU A 235 10.55 7.60 -15.50
N GLN A 236 10.83 8.91 -15.39
CA GLN A 236 10.86 9.80 -16.57
C GLN A 236 11.90 9.37 -17.61
N GLN A 237 12.98 8.74 -17.16
CA GLN A 237 14.06 8.21 -18.00
C GLN A 237 13.98 6.67 -18.15
N GLY A 238 12.86 6.05 -17.77
CA GLY A 238 12.67 4.61 -17.73
C GLY A 238 13.19 3.95 -16.45
N SER A 239 12.75 2.72 -16.20
CA SER A 239 13.10 1.95 -15.00
C SER A 239 14.56 1.54 -14.94
N GLN A 240 15.18 1.24 -16.08
CA GLN A 240 16.61 0.92 -16.13
C GLN A 240 17.47 2.09 -15.61
N ALA A 241 17.16 3.32 -16.00
CA ALA A 241 17.86 4.51 -15.50
C ALA A 241 17.63 4.73 -13.99
N LEU A 242 16.43 4.46 -13.48
CA LEU A 242 16.15 4.48 -12.04
C LEU A 242 17.01 3.44 -11.31
N ILE A 243 17.05 2.21 -11.80
CA ILE A 243 17.82 1.10 -11.21
C ILE A 243 19.31 1.45 -11.16
N GLU A 244 19.87 1.98 -12.24
CA GLU A 244 21.27 2.40 -12.31
C GLU A 244 21.60 3.51 -11.30
N ARG A 245 20.76 4.55 -11.21
CA ARG A 245 20.93 5.62 -10.21
C ARG A 245 20.86 5.10 -8.78
N LEU A 246 19.95 4.16 -8.50
CA LEU A 246 19.84 3.53 -7.18
C LEU A 246 21.07 2.69 -6.87
N CYS A 247 21.56 1.89 -7.82
CA CYS A 247 22.75 1.06 -7.65
C CYS A 247 24.05 1.85 -7.50
N ALA A 248 24.09 3.10 -7.96
CA ALA A 248 25.23 3.99 -7.74
C ALA A 248 25.37 4.43 -6.28
N LEU A 249 24.32 4.28 -5.46
CA LEU A 249 24.37 4.64 -4.05
C LEU A 249 25.01 3.55 -3.17
N PRO A 250 25.85 3.92 -2.19
CA PRO A 250 26.49 2.97 -1.29
C PRO A 250 25.46 2.21 -0.44
N GLY A 251 25.51 0.87 -0.52
CA GLY A 251 24.62 -0.02 0.23
C GLY A 251 23.30 -0.35 -0.47
N ILE A 252 23.07 0.14 -1.70
CA ILE A 252 21.94 -0.24 -2.54
C ILE A 252 22.47 -1.10 -3.70
N GLY A 253 22.27 -2.42 -3.58
CA GLY A 253 22.63 -3.37 -4.64
C GLY A 253 21.51 -3.57 -5.67
N PRO A 254 21.77 -4.35 -6.74
CA PRO A 254 20.79 -4.65 -7.79
C PRO A 254 19.47 -5.21 -7.25
N TRP A 255 19.53 -6.09 -6.25
CA TRP A 255 18.31 -6.61 -5.61
C TRP A 255 17.42 -5.52 -5.03
N THR A 256 18.00 -4.57 -4.27
CA THR A 256 17.23 -3.48 -3.64
C THR A 256 16.69 -2.52 -4.71
N ALA A 257 17.48 -2.21 -5.74
CA ALA A 257 17.05 -1.32 -6.82
C ALA A 257 15.89 -1.90 -7.64
N GLU A 258 15.99 -3.17 -8.05
CA GLU A 258 14.92 -3.90 -8.74
C GLU A 258 13.66 -4.05 -7.86
N TYR A 259 13.85 -4.34 -6.57
CA TYR A 259 12.72 -4.42 -5.63
C TYR A 259 12.03 -3.06 -5.44
N ILE A 260 12.78 -1.96 -5.46
CA ILE A 260 12.22 -0.59 -5.46
C ILE A 260 11.47 -0.35 -6.77
N ALA A 261 12.04 -0.61 -7.94
CA ALA A 261 11.34 -0.45 -9.22
C ALA A 261 9.99 -1.21 -9.21
N LEU A 262 10.01 -2.47 -8.77
CA LEU A 262 8.84 -3.34 -8.66
C LEU A 262 7.81 -2.82 -7.66
N ARG A 263 8.19 -2.57 -6.40
CA ARG A 263 7.23 -2.24 -5.32
C ARG A 263 6.88 -0.77 -5.20
N ALA A 264 7.73 0.15 -5.66
CA ALA A 264 7.48 1.59 -5.55
C ALA A 264 6.73 2.13 -6.77
N PHE A 265 7.00 1.56 -7.95
CA PHE A 265 6.47 2.07 -9.21
C PHE A 265 5.58 1.08 -9.95
N GLY A 266 5.52 -0.19 -9.52
CA GLY A 266 4.80 -1.22 -10.26
C GLY A 266 5.45 -1.56 -11.59
N GLU A 267 6.79 -1.44 -11.68
CA GLU A 267 7.52 -1.81 -12.91
C GLU A 267 7.31 -3.30 -13.19
N ALA A 268 6.50 -3.57 -14.21
CA ALA A 268 5.99 -4.89 -14.55
C ALA A 268 7.10 -5.88 -14.95
N ASP A 269 8.24 -5.35 -15.40
CA ASP A 269 9.36 -6.16 -15.84
C ASP A 269 10.56 -6.14 -14.86
N ALA A 270 10.46 -5.44 -13.73
CA ALA A 270 11.50 -5.46 -12.70
C ALA A 270 11.55 -6.83 -12.02
N PHE A 271 12.75 -7.32 -11.73
CA PHE A 271 12.92 -8.70 -11.25
C PHE A 271 14.13 -8.87 -10.32
N PRO A 272 13.92 -8.85 -8.99
CA PRO A 272 15.00 -9.02 -8.02
C PRO A 272 15.43 -10.49 -7.92
N ALA A 273 16.12 -11.01 -8.94
CA ALA A 273 16.41 -12.45 -9.13
C ALA A 273 17.16 -13.14 -7.98
N SER A 274 17.85 -12.38 -7.11
CA SER A 274 18.53 -12.93 -5.93
C SER A 274 17.68 -12.94 -4.66
N ASP A 275 16.38 -12.64 -4.77
CA ASP A 275 15.45 -12.64 -3.65
C ASP A 275 15.25 -14.05 -3.08
N LEU A 276 15.40 -14.20 -1.76
CA LEU A 276 15.33 -15.50 -1.11
C LEU A 276 13.98 -16.19 -1.32
N GLY A 277 12.87 -15.45 -1.30
CA GLY A 277 11.54 -16.00 -1.53
C GLY A 277 11.38 -16.51 -2.96
N LEU A 278 11.97 -15.84 -3.93
CA LEU A 278 11.99 -16.31 -5.31
C LEU A 278 12.88 -17.55 -5.47
N LEU A 279 14.05 -17.57 -4.84
CA LEU A 279 15.01 -18.69 -4.94
C LEU A 279 14.56 -19.96 -4.19
N LYS A 280 13.77 -19.80 -3.13
CA LYS A 280 13.32 -20.89 -2.25
C LYS A 280 11.84 -21.25 -2.41
N ALA A 281 11.17 -20.71 -3.42
CA ALA A 281 9.79 -21.08 -3.71
C ALA A 281 9.68 -22.62 -3.92
N PRO A 282 8.69 -23.30 -3.28
CA PRO A 282 8.55 -24.75 -3.31
C PRO A 282 8.49 -25.40 -4.69
N LEU A 283 8.09 -24.67 -5.74
CA LEU A 283 8.11 -25.17 -7.12
C LEU A 283 9.51 -25.63 -7.59
N TRP A 284 10.59 -25.14 -6.96
CA TRP A 284 11.96 -25.52 -7.29
C TRP A 284 12.44 -26.78 -6.54
N GLY A 285 11.62 -27.33 -5.65
CA GLY A 285 12.03 -28.41 -4.75
C GLY A 285 12.82 -27.90 -3.52
N SER A 286 13.27 -28.83 -2.68
CA SER A 286 13.90 -28.53 -1.38
C SER A 286 15.22 -27.75 -1.49
N GLU A 287 15.96 -27.94 -2.57
CA GLU A 287 17.24 -27.25 -2.79
C GLU A 287 17.04 -25.79 -3.26
N GLY A 288 15.91 -25.48 -3.87
CA GLY A 288 15.66 -24.19 -4.52
C GLY A 288 16.32 -24.08 -5.90
N ILE A 289 16.42 -22.85 -6.40
CA ILE A 289 17.10 -22.52 -7.65
C ILE A 289 18.23 -21.52 -7.37
N SER A 290 19.30 -21.51 -8.18
CA SER A 290 20.33 -20.46 -8.09
C SER A 290 19.87 -19.16 -8.76
N ALA A 291 20.37 -18.01 -8.29
CA ALA A 291 20.04 -16.71 -8.89
C ALA A 291 20.41 -16.61 -10.37
N LYS A 292 21.49 -17.27 -10.81
CA LYS A 292 21.90 -17.32 -12.22
C LYS A 292 20.90 -18.09 -13.07
N GLN A 293 20.47 -19.26 -12.60
CA GLN A 293 19.46 -20.08 -13.30
C GLN A 293 18.12 -19.36 -13.35
N LEU A 294 17.68 -18.76 -12.23
CA LEU A 294 16.43 -18.02 -12.17
C LEU A 294 16.46 -16.79 -13.09
N LYS A 295 17.57 -16.04 -13.12
CA LYS A 295 17.73 -14.90 -14.04
C LYS A 295 17.60 -15.32 -15.50
N ASN A 296 18.28 -16.41 -15.90
CA ASN A 296 18.19 -16.92 -17.27
C ASN A 296 16.76 -17.35 -17.64
N ARG A 297 16.06 -18.00 -16.70
CA ARG A 297 14.67 -18.40 -16.90
C ARG A 297 13.73 -17.21 -17.04
N ALA A 298 13.93 -16.19 -16.22
CA ALA A 298 13.06 -15.03 -16.17
C ALA A 298 13.01 -14.24 -17.49
N GLU A 299 14.00 -14.38 -18.38
CA GLU A 299 13.94 -13.77 -19.71
C GLU A 299 12.73 -14.23 -20.54
N ALA A 300 12.25 -15.46 -20.34
CA ALA A 300 11.05 -15.96 -21.01
C ALA A 300 9.74 -15.35 -20.48
N TRP A 301 9.78 -14.68 -19.31
CA TRP A 301 8.61 -14.06 -18.68
C TRP A 301 8.47 -12.58 -19.00
N ARG A 302 9.36 -12.01 -19.83
CA ARG A 302 9.24 -10.62 -20.27
C ARG A 302 8.01 -10.45 -21.16
N PRO A 303 7.23 -9.36 -20.99
CA PRO A 303 7.54 -8.17 -20.18
C PRO A 303 6.94 -8.18 -18.76
N TRP A 304 6.54 -9.35 -18.24
CA TRP A 304 5.73 -9.50 -17.01
C TRP A 304 6.48 -10.18 -15.85
N ARG A 305 7.81 -9.99 -15.78
CA ARG A 305 8.65 -10.66 -14.76
C ARG A 305 8.21 -10.36 -13.32
N ALA A 306 7.69 -9.17 -13.03
CA ALA A 306 7.18 -8.82 -11.69
C ALA A 306 5.92 -9.62 -11.31
N TYR A 307 5.08 -9.99 -12.27
CA TYR A 307 3.94 -10.86 -12.04
C TYR A 307 4.39 -12.30 -11.83
N ALA A 308 5.38 -12.78 -12.58
CA ALA A 308 6.02 -14.06 -12.30
C ALA A 308 6.62 -14.10 -10.88
N ALA A 309 7.32 -13.03 -10.46
CA ALA A 309 7.82 -12.89 -9.09
C ALA A 309 6.69 -12.96 -8.05
N THR A 310 5.53 -12.38 -8.34
CA THR A 310 4.36 -12.42 -7.46
C THR A 310 3.82 -13.85 -7.29
N HIS A 311 3.72 -14.64 -8.35
CA HIS A 311 3.35 -16.05 -8.25
C HIS A 311 4.38 -16.88 -7.47
N LEU A 312 5.67 -16.61 -7.66
CA LEU A 312 6.74 -17.28 -6.92
C LEU A 312 6.71 -16.95 -5.43
N TRP A 313 6.51 -15.68 -5.05
CA TRP A 313 6.35 -15.28 -3.65
C TRP A 313 5.11 -15.87 -3.00
N HIS A 314 4.00 -15.91 -3.73
CA HIS A 314 2.75 -16.52 -3.25
C HIS A 314 2.93 -18.04 -3.05
N ASN A 315 3.65 -18.71 -3.96
CA ASN A 315 4.04 -20.10 -3.77
C ASN A 315 4.95 -20.30 -2.55
N TYR A 316 5.90 -19.39 -2.33
CA TYR A 316 6.79 -19.42 -1.17
C TYR A 316 6.07 -19.25 0.17
N SER A 317 4.99 -18.44 0.22
CA SER A 317 4.18 -18.27 1.42
C SER A 317 3.20 -19.41 1.71
N GLY A 318 3.10 -20.41 0.82
CA GLY A 318 2.23 -21.58 0.99
C GLY A 318 0.86 -21.48 0.31
N GLY A 319 0.67 -20.53 -0.61
CA GLY A 319 -0.64 -20.13 -1.14
C GLY A 319 -1.21 -19.05 -0.25
#